data_AF-A0A951FNG9-F1
#
_entry.id   AF-A0A951FNG9-F1
#
_cell.length_a   1.000
_cell.length_b   1.000
_cell.length_c   1.000
_cell.angle_alpha   90.00
_cell.angle_beta   90.00
_cell.angle_gamma   90.00
#
_symmetry.space_group_name_H-M   'P 1'
#
loop_
_entity.id
_entity.type
_entity.pdbx_description
1 polymer ?
#
loop_
_entity_poly.entity_id
_entity_poly.type
_entity_poly.pdbx_seq_one_letter_code
_entity_poly.pdbx_strand_id
1 'polypeptide(L)' 'MSRGREIELLRADVLYYRDRVALLRAKLYRWGEGSNPHLRELEAELERAEQRLRAARPRADL' A
#
# COMPACT_ATOMS: atom_id res chain seq x y z
N MET A 1 5.03 8.04 21.19
CA MET A 1 4.59 6.69 20.78
C MET A 1 5.81 5.78 20.70
N SER A 2 5.70 4.48 20.96
CA SER A 2 6.84 3.56 20.78
C SER A 2 7.07 3.29 19.29
N ARG A 3 8.34 3.23 18.87
CA ARG A 3 8.75 2.96 17.48
C ARG A 3 8.15 1.64 16.94
N GLY A 4 8.01 0.62 17.79
CA GLY A 4 7.35 -0.64 17.43
C GLY A 4 5.89 -0.45 17.04
N ARG A 5 5.13 0.35 17.80
CA ARG A 5 3.71 0.64 17.48
C ARG A 5 3.57 1.42 16.17
N GLU A 6 4.48 2.35 15.91
CA GLU A 6 4.50 3.12 14.66
C GLU A 6 4.74 2.22 13.44
N ILE A 7 5.70 1.30 13.52
CA ILE A 7 5.96 0.33 12.45
C ILE A 7 4.75 -0.58 12.19
N GLU A 8 4.05 -1.03 13.24
CA GLU A 8 2.86 -1.86 13.07
C GLU A 8 1.71 -1.08 12.41
N LEU A 9 1.51 0.19 12.74
CA LEU A 9 0.53 1.05 12.04
C LEU A 9 0.89 1.23 10.56
N LEU A 10 2.16 1.47 10.25
CA LEU A 10 2.62 1.59 8.86
C LEU A 10 2.48 0.28 8.07
N ARG A 11 2.67 -0.87 8.73
CA ARG A 11 2.40 -2.19 8.12
C ARG A 11 0.91 -2.36 7.82
N ALA A 12 0.05 -1.98 8.76
CA ALA A 12 -1.40 -2.04 8.58
C ALA A 12 -1.85 -1.16 7.40
N ASP A 13 -1.29 0.05 7.26
CA ASP A 13 -1.54 0.93 6.12
C ASP A 13 -1.16 0.25 4.79
N VAL A 14 0.05 -0.33 4.70
CA VAL A 14 0.50 -1.04 3.48
C VAL A 14 -0.44 -2.19 3.12
N LEU A 15 -0.81 -3.01 4.10
CA LEU A 15 -1.75 -4.13 3.87
C LEU A 15 -3.11 -3.63 3.39
N TYR A 16 -3.64 -2.57 4.00
CA TYR A 16 -4.90 -1.96 3.60
C TYR A 16 -4.91 -1.53 2.13
N TYR A 17 -3.91 -0.76 1.69
CA TYR A 17 -3.86 -0.30 0.30
C TYR A 17 -3.61 -1.44 -0.68
N ARG A 18 -2.78 -2.43 -0.30
CA ARG A 18 -2.52 -3.61 -1.12
C ARG A 18 -3.80 -4.41 -1.39
N ASP A 19 -4.61 -4.64 -0.37
CA ASP A 19 -5.87 -5.37 -0.51
C ASP A 19 -6.88 -4.59 -1.37
N ARG A 20 -6.93 -3.25 -1.22
CA ARG A 20 -7.79 -2.39 -2.06
C ARG A 20 -7.38 -2.41 -3.53
N VAL A 21 -6.09 -2.32 -3.82
CA VAL A 21 -5.55 -2.45 -5.18
C VAL A 21 -5.89 -3.81 -5.77
N ALA A 22 -5.65 -4.89 -5.02
CA ALA A 22 -5.94 -6.26 -5.48
C ALA A 22 -7.43 -6.45 -5.80
N LEU A 23 -8.32 -6.00 -4.91
CA LEU A 23 -9.76 -6.08 -5.09
C LEU A 23 -10.23 -5.29 -6.32
N LEU A 24 -9.73 -4.05 -6.50
CA LEU A 24 -10.14 -3.22 -7.63
C LEU A 24 -9.61 -3.77 -8.95
N ARG A 25 -8.35 -4.22 -9.01
CA ARG A 25 -7.80 -4.91 -10.18
C ARG A 25 -8.63 -6.12 -10.58
N ALA A 26 -9.04 -6.95 -9.61
CA ALA A 26 -9.89 -8.10 -9.87
C ALA A 26 -11.27 -7.71 -10.45
N LYS A 27 -11.88 -6.62 -9.94
CA LYS A 27 -13.13 -6.08 -10.47
C LYS A 27 -12.98 -5.57 -11.90
N LEU A 28 -11.93 -4.80 -12.17
CA LEU A 28 -11.66 -4.23 -13.49
C LEU A 28 -11.35 -5.31 -14.53
N TYR A 29 -10.57 -6.33 -14.16
CA TYR A 29 -10.30 -7.47 -15.01
C TYR A 29 -11.59 -8.21 -15.40
N ARG A 30 -12.50 -8.41 -14.43
CA ARG A 30 -13.82 -9.02 -14.69
C ARG A 30 -14.66 -8.23 -15.67
N TRP A 31 -14.53 -6.89 -15.71
CA TRP A 31 -15.34 -6.01 -16.54
C TRP A 31 -14.64 -5.56 -17.83
N GLY A 32 -13.38 -5.97 -18.06
CA GLY A 32 -12.62 -5.61 -19.25
C GLY A 32 -12.16 -4.15 -19.27
N GLU A 33 -12.14 -3.46 -18.14
CA GLU A 33 -11.72 -2.06 -18.04
C GLU A 33 -10.21 -1.97 -17.79
N GLY A 34 -9.44 -1.53 -18.80
CA GLY A 34 -7.97 -1.47 -18.72
C GLY A 34 -7.38 -0.25 -18.00
N SER A 35 -8.16 0.83 -17.83
CA SER A 35 -7.68 2.07 -17.19
C SER A 35 -8.74 2.59 -16.23
N ASN A 36 -8.36 2.74 -14.95
CA ASN A 36 -9.23 3.27 -13.93
C ASN A 36 -8.46 4.30 -13.08
N PRO A 37 -8.90 5.58 -13.04
CA PRO A 37 -8.23 6.63 -12.25
C PRO A 37 -8.13 6.28 -10.77
N HIS A 38 -9.17 5.66 -10.20
CA HIS A 38 -9.18 5.26 -8.81
C HIS A 38 -8.18 4.14 -8.51
N LEU A 39 -7.94 3.24 -9.47
CA LEU A 39 -6.85 2.26 -9.34
C LEU A 39 -5.48 2.94 -9.25
N ARG A 40 -5.23 3.94 -10.10
CA ARG A 40 -3.97 4.70 -10.07
C ARG A 40 -3.77 5.45 -8.76
N GLU A 41 -4.83 6.04 -8.22
CA GLU A 41 -4.81 6.69 -6.91
C GLU A 41 -4.44 5.69 -5.81
N LEU A 42 -5.08 4.52 -5.79
CA LEU A 42 -4.79 3.48 -4.80
C LEU A 42 -3.35 2.93 -4.93
N GLU A 43 -2.84 2.80 -6.15
CA GLU A 43 -1.44 2.41 -6.40
C GLU A 43 -0.46 3.46 -5.89
N ALA A 44 -0.74 4.76 -6.10
CA ALA A 44 0.08 5.84 -5.57
C ALA A 44 0.05 5.90 -4.03
N GLU A 45 -1.10 5.67 -3.42
CA GLU A 45 -1.21 5.61 -1.95
C GLU A 45 -0.52 4.38 -1.36
N LEU A 46 -0.59 3.23 -2.03
CA LEU A 46 0.20 2.05 -1.67
C LEU A 46 1.70 2.37 -1.70
N GLU A 47 2.18 2.99 -2.78
CA GLU A 47 3.59 3.35 -2.90
C GLU A 47 4.04 4.29 -1.76
N ARG A 48 3.23 5.31 -1.44
CA ARG A 48 3.49 6.22 -0.32
C ARG A 48 3.51 5.49 1.02
N ALA A 49 2.60 4.55 1.26
CA ALA A 49 2.58 3.75 2.49
C ALA A 49 3.83 2.88 2.61
N GLU A 50 4.27 2.26 1.52
CA GLU A 50 5.50 1.48 1.50
C GLU A 50 6.75 2.33 1.73
N GLN A 51 6.81 3.53 1.13
CA GLN A 51 7.89 4.48 1.35
C GLN A 51 7.98 4.89 2.84
N ARG A 52 6.84 5.18 3.48
CA ARG A 52 6.78 5.48 4.92
C ARG A 52 7.27 4.29 5.77
N LEU A 53 6.83 3.08 5.45
CA LEU A 53 7.29 1.87 6.16
C LEU A 53 8.79 1.61 5.99
N ARG A 54 9.32 1.81 4.77
CA ARG A 54 10.76 1.70 4.49
C ARG A 54 11.57 2.74 5.26
N ALA A 55 11.09 3.99 5.34
CA ALA A 55 11.75 5.05 6.09
C ALA A 55 11.73 4.81 7.60
N ALA A 56 10.67 4.19 8.13
CA ALA A 56 10.54 3.86 9.55
C ALA A 56 11.34 2.62 9.98
N ARG A 57 11.68 1.73 9.04
CA ARG A 57 12.61 0.63 9.31
C ARG A 57 14.04 1.18 9.33
N PRO A 58 14.78 1.07 10.45
CA PRO A 58 16.20 1.41 10.43
C PRO A 58 16.90 0.54 9.38
N ARG A 59 17.89 1.11 8.68
CA ARG A 59 18.89 0.34 7.91
C ARG A 59 19.58 -0.62 8.86
N ALA A 60 18.99 -1.78 9.08
CA ALA A 60 19.58 -2.89 9.79
C ALA A 60 19.40 -4.08 8.86
N ASP A 61 20.18 -4.09 7.78
CA ASP A 61 20.43 -5.21 6.84
C ASP A 61 21.48 -4.75 5.79
N LEU A 62 22.61 -4.18 6.24
CA LEU A 62 23.89 -4.14 5.50
C LEU A 62 25.00 -4.53 6.47
#